data_AF-A0A089KBQ2-F1
#
_entry.id   AF-A0A089KBQ2-F1
#
_cell.length_a   1.000
_cell.length_b   1.000
_cell.length_c   1.000
_cell.angle_alpha   90.00
_cell.angle_beta   90.00
_cell.angle_gamma   90.00
#
_symmetry.space_group_name_H-M   'P 1'
#
loop_
_entity.id
_entity.type
_entity.pdbx_description
1 polymer ?
#
loop_
_entity_poly.entity_id
_entity_poly.type
_entity_poly.pdbx_seq_one_letter_code
_entity_poly.pdbx_strand_id
1 'polypeptide(L)' 'MNSVDIIKFVVLYGQKPEHESYGYMELNQEGHMIALYNNFGEELDLYGGHELVRVRTLGQFDDEDRDNFYSLLESDGVG' A
#
# COMPACT_ATOMS: atom_id res chain seq x y z
N MET A 1 -16.19 0.25 2.54
CA MET A 1 -15.04 -0.03 3.42
C MET A 1 -13.77 0.19 2.62
N ASN A 2 -12.78 0.82 3.23
CA ASN A 2 -11.45 0.98 2.67
C ASN A 2 -10.75 -0.39 2.69
N SER A 3 -9.68 -0.52 1.92
CA SER A 3 -8.92 -1.76 1.87
C SER A 3 -7.43 -1.50 1.75
N VAL A 4 -6.64 -2.42 2.32
CA VAL A 4 -5.19 -2.45 2.12
C VAL A 4 -4.87 -3.60 1.19
N ASP A 5 -4.18 -3.30 0.09
CA ASP A 5 -3.66 -4.27 -0.85
C ASP A 5 -2.13 -4.33 -0.75
N ILE A 6 -1.57 -5.55 -0.79
CA ILE A 6 -0.14 -5.75 -1.01
C ILE A 6 0.13 -5.55 -2.50
N ILE A 7 1.14 -4.75 -2.81
CA ILE A 7 1.55 -4.43 -4.16
C ILE A 7 3.03 -4.78 -4.37
N LYS A 8 3.39 -5.07 -5.62
CA LYS A 8 4.78 -5.16 -6.07
C LYS A 8 5.06 -3.99 -6.99
N PHE A 9 6.14 -3.25 -6.71
CA PHE A 9 6.59 -2.16 -7.58
C PHE A 9 7.31 -2.74 -8.81
N VAL A 10 6.89 -2.26 -9.98
CA VAL A 10 7.55 -2.48 -11.28
C VAL A 10 8.43 -1.27 -11.63
N VAL A 11 7.96 -0.07 -11.28
CA VAL A 11 8.69 1.20 -11.37
C VAL A 11 8.47 1.98 -10.07
N LEU A 12 9.55 2.49 -9.49
CA LEU A 12 9.55 3.34 -8.30
C LEU A 12 10.23 4.66 -8.62
N TYR A 13 9.53 5.79 -8.47
CA TYR A 13 10.03 7.12 -8.81
C TYR A 13 10.58 7.25 -10.24
N GLY A 14 9.88 6.66 -11.22
CA GLY A 14 10.30 6.63 -12.62
C GLY A 14 11.54 5.76 -12.91
N GLN A 15 12.00 4.98 -11.94
CA GLN A 15 13.17 4.11 -12.06
C GLN A 15 12.82 2.65 -11.78
N LYS A 16 13.60 1.72 -12.36
CA LYS A 16 13.48 0.30 -12.02
C LYS A 16 13.92 0.10 -10.55
N PRO A 17 13.12 -0.56 -9.70
CA PRO A 17 13.52 -0.88 -8.34
C PRO A 17 14.81 -1.70 -8.31
N GLU A 18 15.71 -1.39 -7.38
CA GLU A 18 17.00 -2.11 -7.24
C GLU A 18 16.80 -3.57 -6.80
N HIS A 19 15.72 -3.84 -6.06
CA HIS A 19 15.33 -5.15 -5.56
C HIS A 19 13.83 -5.41 -5.77
N GLU A 20 13.34 -6.61 -5.46
CA GLU A 20 11.89 -6.83 -5.39
C GLU A 20 11.31 -5.95 -4.27
N SER A 21 10.81 -4.78 -4.64
CA SER A 21 10.17 -3.85 -3.73
C SER A 21 8.68 -4.17 -3.66
N TYR A 22 8.23 -4.59 -2.49
CA TYR A 22 6.81 -4.66 -2.14
C TYR A 22 6.41 -3.43 -1.35
N GLY A 23 5.10 -3.20 -1.28
CA GLY A 23 4.52 -2.13 -0.48
C GLY A 23 3.03 -2.37 -0.28
N TYR A 24 2.36 -1.33 0.19
CA TYR A 24 0.94 -1.38 0.49
C TYR A 24 0.23 -0.22 -0.21
N MET A 25 -0.98 -0.49 -0.67
CA MET A 25 -1.84 0.50 -1.29
C MET A 25 -3.13 0.58 -0.51
N GLU A 26 -3.46 1.79 -0.04
CA GLU A 26 -4.76 2.07 0.57
C GLU A 26 -5.74 2.50 -0.53
N LEU A 27 -6.86 1.79 -0.60
CA LEU A 27 -7.98 2.12 -1.48
C LEU A 27 -9.17 2.55 -0.64
N ASN A 28 -9.86 3.60 -1.08
CA ASN A 28 -11.13 3.99 -0.48
C ASN A 28 -12.27 3.04 -0.91
N GLN A 29 -13.48 3.30 -0.40
CA GLN A 29 -14.67 2.48 -0.66
C GLN A 29 -15.08 2.39 -2.14
N GLU A 30 -14.65 3.34 -2.98
CA GLU A 30 -14.90 3.38 -4.42
C GLU A 30 -13.79 2.66 -5.21
N GLY A 31 -12.75 2.16 -4.54
CA GLY A 31 -11.57 1.57 -5.16
C GLY A 31 -10.56 2.60 -5.66
N HIS A 32 -10.71 3.88 -5.29
CA HIS A 32 -9.72 4.90 -5.61
C HIS A 32 -8.54 4.80 -4.64
N MET A 33 -7.33 4.83 -5.19
CA MET A 33 -6.11 4.90 -4.40
C MET A 33 -6.02 6.24 -3.68
N ILE A 34 -5.77 6.19 -2.37
CA ILE A 34 -5.64 7.38 -1.52
C ILE A 34 -4.28 7.49 -0.85
N ALA A 35 -3.54 6.39 -0.70
CA ALA A 35 -2.17 6.39 -0.22
C ALA A 35 -1.37 5.17 -0.72
N LEU A 36 -0.04 5.35 -0.77
CA LEU A 36 0.93 4.29 -1.06
C LEU A 36 1.95 4.25 0.07
N TYR A 37 2.37 3.04 0.43
CA TYR A 37 3.35 2.81 1.49
C TYR A 37 4.44 1.87 0.99
N ASN A 38 5.67 2.09 1.44
CA ASN A 38 6.73 1.10 1.26
C ASN A 38 6.56 -0.08 2.25
N ASN A 39 7.45 -1.07 2.15
CA ASN A 39 7.45 -2.24 3.03
C ASN A 39 7.80 -1.95 4.49
N PHE A 40 8.14 -0.71 4.83
CA PHE A 40 8.37 -0.22 6.20
C PHE A 40 7.16 0.56 6.75
N GLY A 41 6.07 0.68 5.98
CA GLY A 41 4.89 1.45 6.38
C GLY A 41 5.05 2.96 6.21
N GLU A 42 6.13 3.41 5.56
CA GLU A 42 6.34 4.83 5.27
C GLU A 42 5.57 5.22 4.02
N GLU A 43 4.82 6.32 4.10
CA GLU A 43 4.02 6.82 2.97
C GLU A 43 4.93 7.33 1.83
N LEU A 44 4.57 6.96 0.61
CA LEU A 44 5.23 7.36 -0.63
C LEU A 44 4.39 8.41 -1.36
N ASP A 45 5.05 9.29 -2.11
CA ASP A 45 4.38 10.29 -2.93
C ASP A 45 3.57 9.64 -4.07
N LEU A 46 2.28 9.92 -4.15
CA LEU A 46 1.41 9.41 -5.22
C LEU A 46 1.82 9.89 -6.62
N TYR A 47 2.53 11.02 -6.73
CA TYR A 47 2.89 11.64 -8.01
C TYR A 47 4.27 11.22 -8.54
N GLY A 48 4.95 10.27 -7.89
CA GLY A 48 6.31 9.86 -8.25
C GLY A 48 6.46 9.09 -9.57
N GLY A 49 5.38 8.80 -10.32
CA GLY A 49 5.47 7.95 -11.52
C GLY A 49 5.74 6.48 -11.14
N HIS A 50 5.00 6.00 -10.16
CA HIS A 50 5.05 4.61 -9.70
C HIS A 50 4.26 3.71 -10.65
N GLU A 51 4.84 2.55 -11.00
CA GLU A 51 4.10 1.46 -11.63
C GLU A 51 4.12 0.27 -10.69
N LEU A 52 2.95 -0.32 -10.47
CA LEU A 52 2.74 -1.34 -9.46
C LEU A 52 1.74 -2.38 -9.97
N VAL A 53 1.84 -3.58 -9.40
CA VAL A 53 0.87 -4.65 -9.60
C VAL A 53 0.32 -5.08 -8.25
N ARG A 54 -1.00 -5.19 -8.15
CA ARG A 54 -1.67 -5.77 -6.97
C ARG A 54 -1.34 -7.25 -6.89
N VAL A 55 -0.88 -7.69 -5.72
CA VAL A 55 -0.58 -9.09 -5.42
C VAL A 55 -1.79 -9.74 -4.76
N ARG A 56 -2.23 -9.19 -3.62
CA ARG A 56 -3.41 -9.67 -2.88
C ARG A 56 -3.96 -8.58 -1.96
N THR A 57 -5.20 -8.72 -1.52
CA THR A 57 -5.75 -7.89 -0.44
C THR A 57 -5.33 -8.42 0.91
N LEU A 58 -4.89 -7.52 1.77
CA LEU A 58 -4.52 -7.79 3.15
C LEU A 58 -5.76 -7.74 4.05
N GLY A 59 -6.61 -6.73 3.88
CA GLY A 59 -7.86 -6.61 4.64
C GLY A 59 -8.69 -5.39 4.25
N GLN A 60 -9.82 -5.22 4.94
CA GLN A 60 -10.72 -4.08 4.82
C GLN A 60 -10.94 -3.43 6.19
N PHE A 61 -11.19 -2.13 6.21
CA PHE A 61 -11.45 -1.33 7.40
C PHE A 61 -12.40 -0.18 7.06
N ASP A 62 -13.02 0.45 8.06
CA ASP A 62 -13.85 1.64 7.87
C ASP A 62 -13.13 2.91 8.37
N ASP A 63 -13.76 4.07 8.18
CA ASP A 63 -13.14 5.36 8.51
C ASP A 63 -13.09 5.61 10.03
N GLU A 64 -13.86 4.88 10.83
CA GLU A 64 -13.83 4.95 12.30
C GLU A 64 -12.69 4.11 12.87
N ASP A 65 -12.15 3.18 12.08
CA ASP A 65 -11.20 2.16 12.51
C ASP A 65 -9.84 2.26 11.78
N ARG A 66 -9.22 3.45 11.84
CA ARG A 66 -7.86 3.64 11.33
C ARG A 66 -6.81 2.85 12.14
N ASP A 67 -7.12 2.42 13.36
CA ASP A 67 -6.25 1.53 14.13
C ASP A 67 -6.18 0.12 13.49
N ASN A 68 -7.26 -0.35 12.86
CA ASN A 68 -7.21 -1.58 12.07
C ASN A 68 -6.32 -1.48 10.83
N PHE A 69 -6.14 -0.29 10.23
CA PHE A 69 -5.17 -0.13 9.15
C PHE A 69 -3.75 -0.49 9.63
N TYR A 70 -3.31 0.06 10.77
CA TYR A 70 -1.99 -0.25 11.33
C TYR A 70 -1.90 -1.71 11.77
N SER A 71 -2.96 -2.25 12.36
CA SER A 71 -3.02 -3.67 12.75
C SER A 71 -2.86 -4.61 11.55
N LEU A 72 -3.44 -4.25 10.39
CA LEU A 72 -3.26 -5.00 9.15
C LEU A 72 -1.80 -4.96 8.68
N LEU A 73 -1.17 -3.79 8.69
CA LEU A 73 0.24 -3.66 8.34
C LEU A 73 1.15 -4.47 9.27
N GLU A 74 0.97 -4.35 10.59
CA GLU A 74 1.70 -5.13 11.60
C GLU A 74 1.52 -6.64 11.40
N SER A 75 0.32 -7.09 11.03
CA SER A 75 0.06 -8.51 10.75
C SER A 75 0.85 -9.07 9.56
N ASP A 76 1.24 -8.21 8.62
CA ASP A 76 2.09 -8.55 7.47
C ASP A 76 3.58 -8.27 7.76
N GLY A 77 3.92 -7.93 9.01
CA GLY A 77 5.29 -7.75 9.50
C GLY A 77 5.84 -6.34 9.38
N VAL A 78 4.98 -5.33 9.19
CA VAL A 78 5.37 -3.92 9.10
C VAL A 78 5.28 -3.27 10.48
N GLY A 79 6.40 -2.86 11.06
CA GLY A 79 6.46 -2.20 12.37
C GLY A 79 7.82 -2.27 13.02
#